data_AF-A0A496YP00-F1
#
_entry.id   AF-A0A496YP00-F1
#
_cell.length_a   1.000
_cell.length_b   1.000
_cell.length_c   1.000
_cell.angle_alpha   90.00
_cell.angle_beta   90.00
_cell.angle_gamma   90.00
#
_symmetry.space_group_name_H-M   'P 1'
#
loop_
_entity.id
_entity.type
_entity.pdbx_description
1 polymer ?
#
loop_
_entity_poly.entity_id
_entity_poly.type
_entity_poly.pdbx_seq_one_letter_code
_entity_poly.pdbx_strand_id
1 'polypeptide(L)'
;MKQVKAIAGILLMLVVIIIAVQNFRAFSTTVKFHVDLLFFNWESPPMSLYLVAILTFLIGVFLAGIYGIVERFRLKNELRQLNSILKEKDKELNSLRNLPVTGEDVSVVKSSDAGS
;
A
#
# COMPACT_ATOMS: atom_id res chain seq x y z
N MET A 1 -8.26 3.89 15.20
CA MET A 1 -6.99 3.23 14.81
C MET A 1 -5.96 4.15 14.14
N LYS A 2 -6.30 4.93 13.10
CA LYS A 2 -5.33 5.84 12.44
C LYS A 2 -4.67 6.85 13.39
N GLN A 3 -5.45 7.48 14.27
CA GLN A 3 -4.92 8.48 15.21
C GLN A 3 -4.01 7.87 16.27
N VAL A 4 -4.34 6.67 16.76
CA VAL A 4 -3.48 5.93 17.72
C VAL A 4 -2.14 5.57 17.07
N LYS A 5 -2.16 5.11 15.80
CA LYS A 5 -0.93 4.85 15.04
C LYS A 5 -0.10 6.12 14.82
N ALA A 6 -0.76 7.26 14.56
CA ALA A 6 -0.08 8.55 14.42
C ALA A 6 0.56 9.00 15.74
N ILE A 7 -0.18 8.94 16.85
CA ILE A 7 0.31 9.28 18.19
C ILE A 7 1.49 8.37 18.59
N ALA A 8 1.37 7.07 18.36
CA ALA A 8 2.46 6.11 18.61
C ALA A 8 3.71 6.42 17.77
N GLY A 9 3.54 6.78 16.49
CA GLY A 9 4.63 7.21 15.63
C GLY A 9 5.32 8.49 16.12
N ILE A 10 4.55 9.47 16.59
CA ILE A 10 5.08 10.71 17.17
C ILE A 10 5.86 10.41 18.45
N LEU A 11 5.31 9.60 19.36
CA LEU A 11 6.00 9.18 20.59
C LEU A 11 7.32 8.47 20.30
N LEU A 12 7.31 7.52 19.35
CA LEU A 12 8.52 6.81 18.94
C LEU A 12 9.56 7.79 18.39
N MET A 13 9.16 8.72 17.52
CA MET A 13 10.07 9.72 16.97
C MET A 13 10.67 10.61 18.07
N LEU A 14 9.88 10.96 19.09
CA LEU A 14 10.33 11.73 20.24
C LEU A 14 11.38 10.95 21.05
N VAL A 15 11.15 9.66 21.29
CA VAL A 15 12.13 8.78 21.97
C VAL A 15 13.44 8.70 21.20
N VAL A 16 13.38 8.55 19.87
CA VAL A 16 14.58 8.54 19.01
C VAL A 16 15.37 9.85 19.15
N ILE A 17 14.68 11.00 19.13
CA ILE A 17 15.32 12.31 19.30
C ILE A 17 15.96 12.44 20.68
N ILE A 18 15.28 12.00 21.74
CA ILE A 18 15.82 12.04 23.11
C ILE A 18 17.12 11.22 23.19
N ILE A 19 17.12 10.00 22.65
CA ILE A 19 18.31 9.15 22.63
C ILE A 19 19.45 9.83 21.85
N ALA A 20 19.15 10.45 20.71
CA ALA A 20 20.14 11.15 19.90
C ALA A 20 20.79 12.32 20.64
N VAL A 21 19.99 13.14 21.32
CA VAL A 21 20.48 14.30 22.08
C VAL A 21 21.26 13.86 23.32
N GLN A 22 20.78 12.86 24.07
CA GLN A 22 21.49 12.35 25.23
C GLN A 22 22.85 11.74 24.86
N ASN A 23 22.92 11.07 23.71
CA ASN A 23 24.15 10.45 23.22
C ASN A 23 24.97 11.35 22.28
N PHE A 24 24.69 12.66 22.26
CA PHE A 24 25.34 13.59 21.32
C PHE A 24 26.87 13.56 21.39
N ARG A 25 27.45 13.39 22.60
CA ARG A 25 28.91 13.26 22.77
C ARG A 25 29.46 12.01 22.09
N ALA A 26 28.76 10.88 22.19
CA ALA A 26 29.13 9.64 21.51
C ALA A 26 29.00 9.80 19.99
N PHE A 27 27.93 10.44 19.51
CA PHE A 27 27.75 10.73 18.07
C PHE A 27 28.77 11.73 17.51
N SER A 28 29.35 12.58 18.35
CA SER A 28 30.39 13.52 17.93
C SER A 28 31.74 12.85 17.70
N THR A 29 31.92 11.60 18.11
CA THR A 29 33.16 10.87 17.87
C THR A 29 33.37 10.59 16.38
N THR A 30 34.63 10.72 15.97
CA THR A 30 35.04 10.54 14.58
C THR A 30 35.30 9.08 14.32
N VAL A 31 34.67 8.55 13.27
CA VAL A 31 34.88 7.18 12.79
C VAL A 31 35.50 7.20 11.42
N LYS A 32 36.23 6.12 11.14
CA LYS A 32 36.78 5.82 9.83
C LYS A 32 36.26 4.47 9.40
N PHE A 33 35.67 4.42 8.22
CA PHE A 33 35.19 3.18 7.64
C PHE A 33 36.31 2.58 6.80
N HIS A 34 36.61 1.32 7.07
CA HIS A 34 37.62 0.57 6.34
C HIS A 34 36.90 -0.52 5.56
N VAL A 35 37.25 -0.64 4.29
CA VAL A 35 36.81 -1.69 3.40
C VAL A 35 38.06 -2.45 2.99
N ASP A 36 38.27 -3.60 3.60
CA ASP A 36 39.37 -4.51 3.32
C ASP A 36 38.84 -5.71 2.52
N LEU A 37 38.96 -5.61 1.21
CA LEU A 37 38.71 -6.69 0.25
C LEU A 37 40.06 -7.27 -0.18
N LEU A 38 40.06 -8.55 -0.59
CA LEU A 38 41.26 -9.33 -0.95
C LEU A 38 42.24 -8.62 -1.91
N PHE A 39 41.75 -7.71 -2.76
CA PHE A 39 42.56 -6.90 -3.69
C PHE A 39 42.29 -5.40 -3.61
N PHE A 40 41.47 -4.95 -2.64
CA PHE A 40 41.04 -3.56 -2.57
C PHE A 40 40.94 -3.09 -1.13
N ASN A 41 41.81 -2.16 -0.77
CA ASN A 41 41.82 -1.51 0.53
C ASN A 41 41.42 -0.05 0.35
N TRP A 42 40.30 0.33 0.95
CA TRP A 42 39.80 1.70 0.92
C TRP A 42 39.38 2.16 2.31
N GLU A 43 39.82 3.36 2.67
CA GLU A 43 39.51 4.00 3.95
C GLU A 43 38.79 5.32 3.68
N SER A 44 37.68 5.54 4.39
CA SER A 44 36.97 6.80 4.31
C SER A 44 37.74 7.90 5.06
N PRO A 45 37.61 9.17 4.66
CA PRO A 45 38.03 10.28 5.50
C PRO A 45 37.38 10.19 6.90
N PRO A 46 38.06 10.69 7.94
CA PRO A 46 37.49 10.80 9.27
C PRO A 46 36.20 11.60 9.24
N MET A 47 35.09 10.95 9.56
CA MET A 47 33.77 11.56 9.56
C MET A 47 33.09 11.38 10.92
N SER A 48 32.35 12.40 11.35
CA SER A 48 31.59 12.31 12.61
C SER A 48 30.46 11.29 12.47
N LEU A 49 30.29 10.43 13.48
CA LEU A 49 29.19 9.47 13.57
C LEU A 49 27.82 10.13 13.41
N TYR A 50 27.67 11.37 13.85
CA TYR A 50 26.45 12.16 13.68
C TYR A 50 26.04 12.32 12.21
N LEU A 51 27.01 12.59 11.33
CA LEU A 51 26.75 12.73 9.89
C LEU A 51 26.31 11.40 9.29
N VAL A 52 26.97 10.30 9.66
CA VAL A 52 26.60 8.94 9.21
C VAL A 52 25.17 8.62 9.66
N ALA A 53 24.86 8.85 10.93
CA ALA A 53 23.55 8.55 11.52
C ALA A 53 22.43 9.34 10.83
N ILE A 54 22.65 10.63 10.56
CA ILE A 54 21.66 11.45 9.85
C ILE A 54 21.48 10.98 8.41
N LEU A 55 22.57 10.73 7.68
CA LEU A 55 22.47 10.33 6.27
C LEU A 55 21.72 9.00 6.15
N THR A 56 22.08 8.02 6.97
CA THR A 56 21.45 6.69 6.98
C THR A 56 19.98 6.77 7.41
N PHE A 57 19.66 7.57 8.42
CA PHE A 57 18.28 7.82 8.83
C PHE A 57 17.48 8.48 7.69
N LEU A 58 18.03 9.49 7.03
CA LEU A 58 17.36 10.21 5.96
C LEU A 58 17.11 9.32 4.75
N ILE A 59 18.08 8.47 4.38
CA ILE A 59 17.90 7.43 3.35
C ILE A 59 16.80 6.45 3.77
N GLY A 60 16.80 5.99 5.03
CA GLY A 60 15.77 5.09 5.54
C GLY A 60 14.37 5.70 5.47
N VAL A 61 14.20 6.95 5.91
CA VAL A 61 12.93 7.69 5.83
C VAL A 61 12.51 7.89 4.37
N PHE A 62 13.45 8.21 3.49
CA PHE A 62 13.20 8.39 2.07
C PHE A 62 12.70 7.11 1.41
N LEU A 63 13.38 5.98 1.65
CA LEU A 63 12.98 4.66 1.14
C LEU A 63 11.62 4.22 1.71
N ALA A 64 11.39 4.42 3.01
CA ALA A 64 10.10 4.13 3.63
C ALA A 64 8.97 5.00 3.03
N GLY A 65 9.26 6.27 2.74
CA GLY A 65 8.35 7.18 2.06
C GLY A 65 7.99 6.71 0.66
N ILE A 66 8.99 6.34 -0.15
CA ILE A 66 8.78 5.76 -1.50
C ILE A 66 7.93 4.50 -1.40
N TYR A 67 8.27 3.58 -0.50
CA TYR A 67 7.54 2.33 -0.33
C TYR A 67 6.06 2.58 0.04
N GLY A 68 5.82 3.49 0.99
CA GLY A 68 4.45 3.87 1.38
C GLY A 68 3.64 4.50 0.25
N ILE A 69 4.28 5.29 -0.62
CA ILE A 69 3.66 5.88 -1.80
C ILE A 69 3.28 4.78 -2.80
N VAL A 70 4.21 3.87 -3.13
CA VAL A 70 3.99 2.76 -4.06
C VAL A 70 2.86 1.84 -3.58
N GLU A 71 2.88 1.47 -2.30
CA GLU A 71 1.82 0.66 -1.68
C GLU A 71 0.46 1.35 -1.85
N ARG A 72 0.38 2.66 -1.58
CA ARG A 72 -0.87 3.42 -1.70
C ARG A 72 -1.39 3.49 -3.14
N PHE A 73 -0.50 3.59 -4.14
CA PHE A 73 -0.90 3.50 -5.55
C PHE A 73 -1.42 2.10 -5.91
N ARG A 74 -0.75 1.05 -5.43
CA ARG A 74 -1.19 -0.34 -5.64
C ARG A 74 -2.58 -0.59 -5.06
N LEU A 75 -2.82 -0.18 -3.81
CA LEU A 75 -4.13 -0.30 -3.16
C LEU A 75 -5.22 0.47 -3.92
N LYS A 76 -4.93 1.68 -4.41
CA LYS A 76 -5.89 2.47 -5.19
C LYS A 76 -6.24 1.79 -6.52
N ASN A 77 -5.27 1.14 -7.15
CA ASN A 77 -5.49 0.44 -8.42
C ASN A 77 -6.34 -0.82 -8.20
N GLU A 78 -6.05 -1.59 -7.16
CA GLU A 78 -6.84 -2.76 -6.75
C GLU A 78 -8.29 -2.38 -6.42
N LEU A 79 -8.49 -1.27 -5.72
CA LEU A 79 -9.82 -0.75 -5.42
C LEU A 79 -10.61 -0.39 -6.70
N ARG A 80 -9.93 0.14 -7.73
CA ARG A 80 -10.56 0.46 -9.02
C ARG A 80 -10.96 -0.79 -9.79
N GLN A 81 -10.06 -1.78 -9.85
CA GLN A 81 -10.33 -3.06 -10.51
C GLN A 81 -11.49 -3.82 -9.84
N LEU A 82 -11.51 -3.85 -8.51
CA LEU A 82 -12.58 -4.51 -7.77
C LEU A 82 -13.94 -3.82 -7.99
N ASN A 83 -13.97 -2.49 -8.02
CA ASN A 83 -15.19 -1.74 -8.33
C ASN A 83 -15.67 -1.94 -9.78
N SER A 84 -14.76 -2.07 -10.76
CA SER A 84 -15.17 -2.37 -12.14
C SER A 84 -15.77 -3.77 -12.25
N ILE A 85 -15.19 -4.76 -11.57
CA ILE A 85 -15.73 -6.12 -11.53
C ILE A 85 -17.10 -6.13 -10.86
N LEU A 86 -17.28 -5.39 -9.76
CA LEU A 86 -18.57 -5.28 -9.08
C LEU A 86 -19.65 -4.72 -10.01
N LYS A 87 -19.34 -3.64 -10.75
CA LYS A 87 -20.26 -3.03 -11.71
C LYS A 87 -20.61 -3.96 -12.87
N GLU A 88 -19.65 -4.76 -13.34
CA GLU A 88 -19.88 -5.73 -14.41
C GLU A 88 -20.77 -6.87 -13.93
N LYS A 89 -20.53 -7.39 -12.73
CA LYS A 89 -21.36 -8.43 -12.09
C LYS A 89 -22.78 -7.93 -11.81
N ASP A 90 -22.94 -6.70 -11.33
CA ASP A 90 -24.27 -6.09 -11.15
C ASP A 90 -25.01 -5.95 -12.49
N LYS A 91 -24.29 -5.66 -13.58
CA LYS A 91 -24.88 -5.57 -14.92
C LYS A 91 -25.33 -6.92 -15.46
N GLU A 92 -24.57 -7.99 -15.21
CA GLU A 92 -24.96 -9.38 -15.54
C GLU A 92 -26.21 -9.81 -14.78
N LEU A 93 -26.28 -9.54 -13.47
CA LEU A 93 -27.46 -9.85 -12.67
C LEU A 93 -28.70 -9.07 -13.16
N ASN A 94 -28.51 -7.81 -13.54
CA ASN A 94 -29.60 -6.97 -14.03
C ASN A 94 -30.04 -7.36 -15.45
N SER A 95 -29.14 -7.83 -16.31
CA SER A 95 -29.51 -8.35 -17.62
C SER A 95 -30.25 -9.69 -17.51
N LEU A 96 -29.84 -10.57 -16.60
CA LEU A 96 -30.53 -11.83 -16.32
C LEU A 96 -31.94 -11.62 -15.73
N ARG A 97 -32.14 -10.54 -14.95
CA ARG A 97 -33.45 -10.17 -14.40
C ARG A 97 -34.39 -9.52 -15.42
N ASN A 98 -33.84 -9.04 -16.53
CA ASN A 98 -34.57 -8.43 -17.64
C ASN A 98 -34.76 -9.37 -18.84
N LEU A 99 -34.35 -10.64 -18.76
CA LEU A 99 -34.88 -11.62 -19.69
C LEU A 99 -36.39 -11.73 -19.44
N PRO A 100 -37.22 -11.62 -20.50
CA PRO A 100 -38.63 -11.94 -20.37
C PRO A 100 -38.72 -13.37 -19.82
N VAL A 101 -39.54 -13.56 -18.79
CA VAL A 101 -40.04 -14.89 -18.44
C VAL A 101 -40.83 -15.37 -19.66
N THR A 102 -40.15 -15.98 -20.62
CA THR A 102 -40.76 -16.78 -21.69
C THR A 102 -41.15 -18.11 -21.06
N GLY A 103 -42.12 -18.04 -20.15
CA GLY A 103 -42.80 -19.17 -19.57
C GLY A 103 -44.25 -19.04 -19.94
N GLU A 104 -44.65 -19.87 -20.90
CA GLU A 104 -46.04 -20.30 -21.12
C GLU A 104 -46.93 -19.36 -21.97
N ASP A 105 -46.65 -19.33 -23.27
CA ASP A 105 -47.72 -19.31 -24.27
C ASP A 105 -48.53 -20.61 -24.12
N VAL A 106 -49.50 -20.64 -23.19
CA VAL A 106 -50.56 -21.64 -23.21
C VAL A 106 -51.49 -21.27 -24.35
N SER A 107 -51.18 -21.81 -25.52
CA SER A 107 -52.09 -21.92 -26.65
C SER A 107 -53.38 -22.61 -26.20
N VAL A 108 -54.40 -21.83 -25.84
CA VAL A 108 -55.77 -22.31 -25.71
C VAL A 108 -56.30 -22.54 -27.12
N VAL A 109 -55.89 -23.67 -27.71
CA VAL A 109 -56.63 -24.31 -28.80
C VAL A 109 -57.89 -24.89 -28.15
N LYS A 110 -58.97 -24.10 -28.12
CA LYS A 110 -60.31 -24.67 -28.03
C LYS A 110 -60.91 -24.65 -29.43
N SER A 111 -60.76 -25.80 -30.06
CA SER A 111 -61.50 -26.26 -31.22
C SER A 111 -62.96 -25.79 -31.23
N SER A 112 -63.35 -25.23 -32.37
CA SER A 112 -64.54 -25.63 -33.13
C SER A 112 -65.59 -26.41 -32.33
N ASP A 113 -66.72 -25.77 -32.05
CA ASP A 113 -67.98 -26.41 -32.41
C ASP A 113 -68.96 -25.38 -32.96
N ALA A 114 -69.35 -25.63 -34.21
CA ALA A 114 -70.40 -24.95 -34.93
C ALA A 114 -71.67 -25.77 -34.73
N GLY A 115 -72.81 -25.14 -34.45
CA GLY A 115 -74.08 -25.86 -34.52
C GLY A 115 -75.22 -25.23 -33.75
N SER A 116 -76.02 -24.47 -34.51
CA SER A 116 -77.49 -24.35 -34.42
C SER A 116 -78.12 -23.62 -33.24
#